data_AF-K1R8Y8-F1
#
_entry.id   AF-K1R8Y8-F1
#
_cell.length_a   1.000
_cell.length_b   1.000
_cell.length_c   1.000
_cell.angle_alpha   90.00
_cell.angle_beta   90.00
_cell.angle_gamma   90.00
#
_symmetry.space_group_name_H-M   'P 1'
#
loop_
_entity.id
_entity.type
_entity.pdbx_description
1 polymer ?
#
loop_
_entity_poly.entity_id
_entity_poly.type
_entity_poly.pdbx_seq_one_letter_code
_entity_poly.pdbx_strand_id
1 'polypeptide(L)'
;MARGLPKKLPIAGVEKVIVVASGKGGVGKSTTAVNLALGLAANDESKRVGLLDADVYGPSLPTMMNVNEEPELNKQNLMIPLQNYGLKCMSMGFLVEENAPIVWRGMMVMSAIQKLLRQVAWGPLDYLVVDMPPGTGDTQLSISQNIPVNGAVIVSTPQDIALLDARKGAEMFRKVEVPVLGLVQNMSVYVCPKCGHHEHIFGKDGIDKIATAMNLDILGDIPLNKHIREGCDSGKPILVTDPNCPEMAQLRFATSEIHQPDIYFCIPHLQGYCQKSGRDFEKSKGQDYKAWGPLDYLVVDMPPGTGDTQLSISQNIPVNGAVIVSTPQDIALLDARKGAEMFRKVEVPVLGLVQNMSVYVCPKCGHHEHIFGKDGIDKIATAMNLDILGDIPLNKHIREGCDSGKPILVTDPNCPEVRLRVLILIKFLSSKGYSSLFSFGLKCHTFIGINMALDCWIYLYVHLVRNDIWQYSRRFTYSS
;
A
#
# COMPACT_ATOMS: atom_id res chain seq x y z
N MET A 1 -6.67 23.71 -29.47
CA MET A 1 -6.50 24.39 -28.17
C MET A 1 -6.02 23.34 -27.19
N ALA A 2 -4.79 23.45 -26.66
CA ALA A 2 -4.36 22.56 -25.59
C ALA A 2 -5.24 22.87 -24.36
N ARG A 3 -5.99 21.88 -23.86
CA ARG A 3 -6.71 22.02 -22.58
C ARG A 3 -5.66 22.25 -21.50
N GLY A 4 -5.56 23.48 -20.98
CA GLY A 4 -4.73 23.77 -19.81
C GLY A 4 -5.17 22.90 -18.63
N LEU A 5 -4.25 22.63 -17.70
CA LEU A 5 -4.57 21.91 -16.47
C LEU A 5 -5.76 22.59 -15.76
N PRO A 6 -6.73 21.83 -15.23
CA PRO A 6 -7.88 22.40 -14.54
C PRO A 6 -7.43 23.31 -13.38
N LYS A 7 -8.13 24.42 -13.19
CA LYS A 7 -7.82 25.37 -12.12
C LYS A 7 -8.04 24.70 -10.76
N LYS A 8 -6.96 24.54 -9.98
CA LYS A 8 -7.01 24.00 -8.61
C LYS A 8 -7.91 24.89 -7.74
N LEU A 9 -8.84 24.28 -7.01
CA LEU A 9 -9.78 24.96 -6.11
C LEU A 9 -9.39 24.69 -4.65
N PRO A 10 -9.13 25.73 -3.83
CA PRO A 10 -8.86 25.58 -2.40
C PRO A 10 -9.98 24.85 -1.65
N ILE A 11 -9.65 24.16 -0.56
CA ILE A 11 -10.63 23.59 0.36
C ILE A 11 -11.07 24.71 1.31
N ALA A 12 -12.38 24.88 1.48
CA ALA A 12 -12.92 25.96 2.29
C ALA A 12 -12.44 25.84 3.74
N GLY A 13 -11.85 26.91 4.27
CA GLY A 13 -11.37 26.98 5.65
C GLY A 13 -9.97 26.39 5.89
N VAL A 14 -9.33 25.79 4.89
CA VAL A 14 -8.01 25.16 5.03
C VAL A 14 -6.91 26.06 4.45
N GLU A 15 -5.91 26.40 5.26
CA GLU A 15 -4.77 27.23 4.84
C GLU A 15 -3.72 26.42 4.08
N LYS A 16 -3.25 25.30 4.66
CA LYS A 16 -2.22 24.45 4.06
C LYS A 16 -2.69 23.00 3.95
N VAL A 17 -2.44 22.38 2.80
CA VAL A 17 -2.68 20.95 2.56
C VAL A 17 -1.35 20.22 2.42
N ILE A 18 -1.15 19.20 3.25
CA ILE A 18 -0.01 18.27 3.16
C ILE A 18 -0.56 16.90 2.78
N VAL A 19 -0.08 16.33 1.69
CA VAL A 19 -0.48 14.98 1.27
C VAL A 19 0.57 13.97 1.72
N VAL A 20 0.12 12.81 2.21
CA VAL A 20 0.96 11.67 2.55
C VAL A 20 0.67 10.56 1.55
N ALA A 21 1.68 10.17 0.79
CA ALA A 21 1.53 9.26 -0.33
C ALA A 21 2.57 8.13 -0.28
N SER A 22 2.28 7.02 -0.96
CA SER A 22 3.20 5.90 -1.11
C SER A 22 3.07 5.30 -2.49
N GLY A 23 4.19 4.81 -3.04
CA GLY A 23 4.19 4.17 -4.36
C GLY A 23 3.54 2.79 -4.41
N LYS A 24 3.34 2.17 -3.23
CA LYS A 24 2.65 0.89 -3.04
C LYS A 24 1.85 0.91 -1.74
N GLY A 25 0.92 -0.02 -1.54
CA GLY A 25 0.23 -0.16 -0.25
C GLY A 25 1.16 -0.71 0.84
N GLY A 26 0.66 -0.76 2.07
CA GLY A 26 1.25 -1.59 3.13
C GLY A 26 2.53 -1.02 3.75
N VAL A 27 3.13 -0.01 3.14
CA VAL A 27 4.32 0.68 3.68
C VAL A 27 4.04 1.49 4.94
N GLY A 28 2.82 1.47 5.49
CA GLY A 28 2.41 2.25 6.68
C GLY A 28 2.19 3.74 6.38
N LYS A 29 1.68 4.06 5.19
CA LYS A 29 1.29 5.41 4.78
C LYS A 29 0.28 6.04 5.76
N SER A 30 -0.81 5.34 6.07
CA SER A 30 -1.87 5.83 6.98
C SER A 30 -1.36 6.01 8.41
N THR A 31 -0.55 5.08 8.91
CA THR A 31 0.15 5.22 10.20
C THR A 31 1.03 6.47 10.21
N THR A 32 1.76 6.73 9.13
CA THR A 32 2.59 7.94 9.00
C THR A 32 1.73 9.20 8.96
N ALA A 33 0.61 9.20 8.23
CA ALA A 33 -0.31 10.34 8.13
C ALA A 33 -0.93 10.71 9.48
N VAL A 34 -1.42 9.72 10.24
CA VAL A 34 -1.96 9.91 11.59
C VAL A 34 -0.91 10.51 12.51
N ASN A 35 0.29 9.94 12.55
CA ASN A 35 1.34 10.44 13.43
C ASN A 35 1.92 11.79 12.97
N LEU A 36 1.94 12.08 11.66
CA LEU A 36 2.31 13.39 11.14
C LEU A 36 1.31 14.46 11.61
N ALA A 37 0.01 14.19 11.52
CA ALA A 37 -1.03 15.11 11.97
C ALA A 37 -0.98 15.34 13.48
N LEU A 38 -0.80 14.28 14.27
CA LEU A 38 -0.62 14.38 15.72
C LEU A 38 0.67 15.13 16.08
N GLY A 39 1.76 14.91 15.35
CA GLY A 39 3.02 15.62 15.52
C GLY A 39 2.89 17.12 15.26
N LEU A 40 2.20 17.51 14.18
CA LEU A 40 1.90 18.91 13.88
C LEU A 40 1.10 19.59 15.00
N ALA A 41 0.07 18.92 15.51
CA ALA A 41 -0.76 19.45 16.60
C ALA A 41 -0.01 19.51 17.94
N ALA A 42 0.83 18.51 18.23
CA ALA A 42 1.59 18.44 19.47
C ALA A 42 2.81 19.37 19.50
N ASN A 43 3.33 19.78 18.34
CA ASN A 43 4.45 20.71 18.25
C ASN A 43 4.02 22.17 18.45
N ASP A 44 2.80 22.52 18.05
CA ASP A 44 2.23 23.85 18.25
C ASP A 44 0.73 23.75 18.55
N GLU A 45 0.39 23.85 19.83
CA GLU A 45 -0.99 23.77 20.33
C GLU A 45 -1.91 24.87 19.77
N SER A 46 -1.35 25.94 19.20
CA SER A 46 -2.14 27.00 18.56
C SER A 46 -2.64 26.61 17.16
N LYS A 47 -2.05 25.58 16.55
CA LYS A 47 -2.42 25.12 15.21
C LYS A 47 -3.62 24.21 15.24
N ARG A 48 -4.56 24.47 14.34
CA ARG A 48 -5.71 23.60 14.10
C ARG A 48 -5.37 22.65 12.98
N VAL A 49 -5.37 21.35 13.30
CA VAL A 49 -4.98 20.30 12.36
C VAL A 49 -6.17 19.41 12.05
N GLY A 50 -6.36 19.12 10.76
CA GLY A 50 -7.30 18.13 10.26
C GLY A 50 -6.57 16.95 9.63
N LEU A 51 -7.24 15.80 9.59
CA LEU A 51 -6.82 14.58 8.93
C LEU A 51 -7.95 14.08 8.04
N LEU A 52 -7.65 13.95 6.75
CA LEU A 52 -8.56 13.42 5.73
C LEU A 52 -8.00 12.10 5.19
N ASP A 53 -8.77 11.03 5.32
CA ASP A 53 -8.51 9.76 4.65
C ASP A 53 -9.22 9.72 3.29
N ALA A 54 -8.41 9.76 2.24
CA ALA A 54 -8.84 9.67 0.85
C ALA A 54 -8.61 8.27 0.26
N ASP A 55 -8.20 7.29 1.08
CA ASP A 55 -8.13 5.89 0.67
C ASP A 55 -9.51 5.24 0.77
N VAL A 56 -10.26 5.39 -0.32
CA VAL A 56 -11.64 4.94 -0.43
C VAL A 56 -11.80 3.41 -0.35
N TYR A 57 -10.77 2.66 -0.74
CA TYR A 57 -10.87 1.20 -0.86
C TYR A 57 -10.52 0.48 0.44
N GLY A 58 -9.55 1.00 1.18
CA GLY A 58 -9.12 0.46 2.48
C GLY A 58 -9.04 1.56 3.55
N PRO A 59 -10.16 2.21 3.91
CA PRO A 59 -10.13 3.28 4.90
C PRO A 59 -9.71 2.69 6.24
N SER A 60 -8.58 3.16 6.77
CA SER A 60 -8.00 2.67 8.03
C SER A 60 -8.09 3.71 9.15
N LEU A 61 -8.38 4.97 8.80
CA LEU A 61 -8.46 6.08 9.73
C LEU A 61 -9.51 5.89 10.85
N PRO A 62 -10.73 5.37 10.59
CA PRO A 62 -11.73 5.16 11.65
C PRO A 62 -11.18 4.32 12.81
N THR A 63 -10.54 3.19 12.47
CA THR A 63 -9.89 2.31 13.45
C THR A 63 -8.72 3.01 14.13
N MET A 64 -7.80 3.63 13.37
CA MET A 64 -6.59 4.25 13.92
C MET A 64 -6.88 5.44 14.84
N MET A 65 -7.99 6.14 14.61
CA MET A 65 -8.42 7.27 15.42
C MET A 65 -9.46 6.88 16.47
N ASN A 66 -9.87 5.62 16.56
CA ASN A 66 -10.95 5.13 17.43
C ASN A 66 -12.25 5.96 17.29
N VAL A 67 -12.70 6.16 16.05
CA VAL A 67 -13.90 6.93 15.73
C VAL A 67 -14.81 6.07 14.86
N ASN A 68 -16.01 5.73 15.36
CA ASN A 68 -16.95 4.81 14.70
C ASN A 68 -18.36 5.41 14.56
N GLU A 69 -18.45 6.74 14.46
CA GLU A 69 -19.72 7.47 14.34
C GLU A 69 -19.95 7.92 12.90
N GLU A 70 -21.21 8.13 12.51
CA GLU A 70 -21.53 8.78 11.25
C GLU A 70 -21.52 10.32 11.44
N PRO A 71 -20.92 11.09 10.52
CA PRO A 71 -20.85 12.53 10.64
C PRO A 71 -22.23 13.18 10.41
N GLU A 72 -22.65 14.01 11.35
CA GLU A 72 -23.87 14.81 11.22
C GLU A 72 -23.75 15.86 10.11
N LEU A 73 -24.88 16.28 9.55
CA LEU A 73 -24.95 17.40 8.62
C LEU A 73 -25.32 18.69 9.35
N ASN A 74 -24.61 19.78 9.04
CA ASN A 74 -24.98 21.10 9.52
C ASN A 74 -26.15 21.71 8.70
N LYS A 75 -26.60 22.91 9.07
CA LYS A 75 -27.70 23.63 8.40
C LYS A 75 -27.43 23.94 6.92
N GLN A 76 -26.18 23.89 6.48
CA GLN A 76 -25.74 24.09 5.10
C GLN A 76 -25.55 22.75 4.34
N ASN A 77 -26.02 21.63 4.91
CA ASN A 77 -25.82 20.27 4.38
C ASN A 77 -24.35 19.88 4.21
N LEU A 78 -23.46 20.43 5.03
CA LEU A 78 -22.05 20.02 5.08
C LEU A 78 -21.85 19.03 6.23
N MET A 79 -21.04 18.00 5.97
CA MET A 79 -20.65 17.01 6.97
C MET A 79 -19.76 17.68 8.02
N ILE A 80 -20.13 17.52 9.28
CA ILE A 80 -19.32 17.97 10.41
C ILE A 80 -18.25 16.90 10.64
N PRO A 81 -16.94 17.22 10.51
CA PRO A 81 -15.89 16.23 10.72
C PRO A 81 -15.88 15.79 12.18
N LEU A 82 -15.69 14.49 12.39
CA LEU A 82 -15.57 13.89 13.71
C LEU A 82 -14.26 14.33 14.36
N GLN A 83 -14.13 14.18 15.67
CA GLN A 83 -12.93 14.64 16.39
C GLN A 83 -12.44 13.59 17.36
N ASN A 84 -11.14 13.35 17.35
CA ASN A 84 -10.45 12.65 18.43
C ASN A 84 -9.01 13.15 18.53
N TYR A 85 -8.41 13.04 19.72
CA TYR A 85 -7.03 13.46 20.00
C TYR A 85 -6.69 14.90 19.56
N GLY A 86 -7.69 15.80 19.59
CA GLY A 86 -7.53 17.19 19.17
C GLY A 86 -7.51 17.42 17.65
N LEU A 87 -7.71 16.38 16.84
CA LEU A 87 -7.74 16.45 15.39
C LEU A 87 -9.17 16.35 14.85
N LYS A 88 -9.48 17.17 13.84
CA LYS A 88 -10.68 16.95 13.00
C LYS A 88 -10.41 15.86 11.99
N CYS A 89 -11.30 14.88 11.90
CA CYS A 89 -11.13 13.67 11.12
C CYS A 89 -12.28 13.51 10.11
N MET A 90 -11.95 13.12 8.89
CA MET A 90 -12.92 12.67 7.91
C MET A 90 -12.36 11.47 7.14
N SER A 91 -13.17 10.45 6.90
CA SER A 91 -12.83 9.27 6.10
C SER A 91 -14.06 8.80 5.34
N MET A 92 -13.84 8.12 4.21
CA MET A 92 -14.93 7.38 3.57
C MET A 92 -15.46 6.26 4.47
N GLY A 93 -14.63 5.72 5.35
CA GLY A 93 -15.05 4.68 6.30
C GLY A 93 -16.12 5.12 7.31
N PHE A 94 -16.34 6.43 7.52
CA PHE A 94 -17.44 6.93 8.35
C PHE A 94 -18.79 6.96 7.64
N LEU A 95 -18.77 6.82 6.31
CA LEU A 95 -19.93 6.99 5.44
C LEU A 95 -20.36 5.67 4.80
N VAL A 96 -19.65 4.57 5.08
CA VAL A 96 -20.00 3.24 4.58
C VAL A 96 -19.93 2.22 5.70
N GLU A 97 -20.89 1.30 5.72
CA GLU A 97 -20.94 0.19 6.67
C GLU A 97 -19.65 -0.66 6.59
N GLU A 98 -19.05 -0.95 7.76
CA GLU A 98 -17.74 -1.63 7.89
C GLU A 98 -17.64 -2.96 7.13
N ASN A 99 -18.75 -3.69 6.99
CA ASN A 99 -18.80 -5.03 6.39
C ASN A 99 -19.48 -5.08 5.02
N ALA A 100 -19.85 -3.94 4.43
CA ALA A 100 -20.44 -3.95 3.10
C ALA A 100 -19.33 -4.13 2.05
N PRO A 101 -19.41 -5.11 1.13
CA PRO A 101 -18.46 -5.20 0.03
C PRO A 101 -18.80 -4.08 -0.96
N ILE A 102 -18.01 -3.02 -0.93
CA ILE A 102 -18.20 -1.81 -1.71
C ILE A 102 -17.67 -2.03 -3.12
N VAL A 103 -18.57 -2.16 -4.10
CA VAL A 103 -18.21 -2.26 -5.52
C VAL A 103 -18.27 -0.87 -6.14
N TRP A 104 -17.23 -0.08 -5.96
CA TRP A 104 -17.18 1.30 -6.46
C TRP A 104 -16.38 1.43 -7.75
N ARG A 105 -17.11 1.70 -8.84
CA ARG A 105 -16.55 2.13 -10.12
C ARG A 105 -15.87 3.50 -9.99
N GLY A 106 -14.82 3.74 -10.77
CA GLY A 106 -14.02 4.98 -10.74
C GLY A 106 -14.80 6.30 -10.68
N MET A 107 -15.92 6.45 -11.39
CA MET A 107 -16.74 7.68 -11.29
C MET A 107 -17.35 7.90 -9.90
N MET A 108 -17.75 6.83 -9.20
CA MET A 108 -18.27 6.91 -7.84
C MET A 108 -17.16 7.27 -6.86
N VAL A 109 -15.95 6.72 -7.05
CA VAL A 109 -14.76 7.06 -6.27
C VAL A 109 -14.42 8.54 -6.40
N MET A 110 -14.41 9.07 -7.63
CA MET A 110 -14.17 10.49 -7.85
C MET A 110 -15.25 11.37 -7.20
N SER A 111 -16.51 10.97 -7.29
CA SER A 111 -17.63 11.68 -6.64
C SER A 111 -17.48 11.70 -5.12
N ALA A 112 -17.12 10.57 -4.51
CA ALA A 112 -16.89 10.46 -3.08
C ALA A 112 -15.70 11.32 -2.63
N ILE A 113 -14.60 11.32 -3.37
CA ILE A 113 -13.46 12.20 -3.07
C ILE A 113 -13.85 13.67 -3.17
N GLN A 114 -14.60 14.06 -4.21
CA GLN A 114 -15.13 15.42 -4.29
C GLN A 114 -16.03 15.76 -3.11
N LYS A 115 -16.87 14.82 -2.66
CA LYS A 115 -17.69 14.98 -1.47
C LYS A 115 -16.83 15.21 -0.22
N LEU A 116 -15.78 14.42 0.00
CA LEU A 116 -14.85 14.58 1.12
C LEU A 116 -14.05 15.90 1.06
N LEU A 117 -13.66 16.35 -0.13
CA LEU A 117 -12.91 17.59 -0.31
C LEU A 117 -13.77 18.85 -0.23
N ARG A 118 -15.07 18.78 -0.55
CA ARG A 118 -15.93 19.96 -0.76
C ARG A 118 -17.15 20.04 0.15
N GLN A 119 -17.65 18.92 0.64
CA GLN A 119 -18.88 18.85 1.45
C GLN A 119 -18.59 18.57 2.93
N VAL A 120 -17.43 19.02 3.42
CA VAL A 120 -17.02 18.90 4.83
C VAL A 120 -16.85 20.30 5.41
N ALA A 121 -17.47 20.53 6.57
CA ALA A 121 -17.34 21.75 7.34
C ALA A 121 -16.07 21.72 8.19
N TRP A 122 -14.90 21.72 7.54
CA TRP A 122 -13.60 21.73 8.24
C TRP A 122 -13.45 22.89 9.22
N GLY A 123 -14.10 24.01 8.95
CA GLY A 123 -13.86 25.27 9.67
C GLY A 123 -12.43 25.75 9.42
N PRO A 124 -11.91 26.67 10.23
CA PRO A 124 -10.54 27.15 10.04
C PRO A 124 -9.55 26.07 10.47
N LEU A 125 -8.67 25.67 9.55
CA LEU A 125 -7.56 24.75 9.75
C LEU A 125 -6.27 25.40 9.23
N ASP A 126 -5.22 25.32 10.04
CA ASP A 126 -3.88 25.71 9.65
C ASP A 126 -3.27 24.63 8.73
N TYR A 127 -3.51 23.36 9.06
CA TYR A 127 -3.04 22.21 8.28
C TYR A 127 -4.15 21.17 8.08
N LEU A 128 -4.28 20.68 6.86
CA LEU A 128 -5.01 19.46 6.54
C LEU A 128 -4.02 18.42 6.02
N VAL A 129 -3.82 17.34 6.77
CA VAL A 129 -3.07 16.18 6.33
C VAL A 129 -4.01 15.26 5.56
N VAL A 130 -3.66 14.88 4.33
CA VAL A 130 -4.46 13.99 3.49
C VAL A 130 -3.72 12.67 3.31
N ASP A 131 -4.29 11.58 3.85
CA ASP A 131 -3.84 10.23 3.59
C ASP A 131 -4.32 9.80 2.20
N MET A 132 -3.40 9.74 1.23
CA MET A 132 -3.72 9.48 -0.17
C MET A 132 -3.97 7.99 -0.40
N PRO A 133 -4.73 7.58 -1.43
CA PRO A 133 -4.72 6.19 -1.87
C PRO A 133 -3.30 5.74 -2.29
N PRO A 134 -2.97 4.44 -2.21
CA PRO A 134 -1.66 3.94 -2.61
C PRO A 134 -1.44 4.01 -4.13
N GLY A 135 -0.17 4.07 -4.53
CA GLY A 135 0.24 3.96 -5.93
C GLY A 135 0.65 5.28 -6.56
N THR A 136 0.40 5.40 -7.86
CA THR A 136 0.46 6.66 -8.63
C THR A 136 -0.72 6.73 -9.60
N GLY A 137 -1.87 6.21 -9.18
CA GLY A 137 -3.07 6.06 -10.01
C GLY A 137 -3.87 7.35 -10.18
N ASP A 138 -4.94 7.27 -10.96
CA ASP A 138 -5.78 8.41 -11.33
C ASP A 138 -6.39 9.14 -10.14
N THR A 139 -6.67 8.42 -9.05
CA THR A 139 -7.23 8.98 -7.82
C THR A 139 -6.27 9.96 -7.16
N GLN A 140 -5.00 9.60 -7.05
CA GLN A 140 -3.96 10.44 -6.45
C GLN A 140 -3.64 11.66 -7.32
N LEU A 141 -3.57 11.46 -8.64
CA LEU A 141 -3.41 12.54 -9.62
C LEU A 141 -4.60 13.51 -9.55
N SER A 142 -5.82 12.97 -9.50
CA SER A 142 -7.04 13.75 -9.46
C SER A 142 -7.10 14.62 -8.21
N ILE A 143 -6.81 14.10 -7.01
CA ILE A 143 -6.72 14.92 -5.79
C ILE A 143 -5.69 16.05 -5.99
N SER A 144 -4.47 15.71 -6.44
CA SER A 144 -3.37 16.67 -6.63
C SER A 144 -3.65 17.75 -7.68
N GLN A 145 -4.53 17.47 -8.65
CA GLN A 145 -4.97 18.41 -9.69
C GLN A 145 -6.22 19.22 -9.28
N ASN A 146 -7.00 18.75 -8.30
CA ASN A 146 -8.24 19.41 -7.87
C ASN A 146 -8.01 20.43 -6.75
N ILE A 147 -7.01 20.24 -5.89
CA ILE A 147 -6.72 21.13 -4.76
C ILE A 147 -5.28 21.68 -4.84
N PRO A 148 -5.04 22.91 -4.35
CA PRO A 148 -3.69 23.36 -4.09
C PRO A 148 -3.08 22.51 -2.97
N VAL A 149 -1.98 21.83 -3.27
CA VAL A 149 -1.21 21.03 -2.31
C VAL A 149 0.07 21.78 -1.99
N ASN A 150 0.32 22.04 -0.71
CA ASN A 150 1.48 22.80 -0.24
C ASN A 150 2.72 21.94 -0.03
N GLY A 151 2.55 20.62 0.05
CA GLY A 151 3.66 19.69 0.22
C GLY A 151 3.22 18.24 0.15
N ALA A 152 4.10 17.38 -0.37
CA ALA A 152 3.93 15.94 -0.38
C ALA A 152 5.01 15.25 0.46
N VAL A 153 4.59 14.37 1.36
CA VAL A 153 5.46 13.44 2.10
C VAL A 153 5.34 12.07 1.45
N ILE A 154 6.45 11.47 1.06
CA ILE A 154 6.46 10.14 0.43
C ILE A 154 6.93 9.09 1.43
N VAL A 155 6.07 8.12 1.71
CA VAL A 155 6.34 7.00 2.60
C VAL A 155 6.82 5.81 1.78
N SER A 156 7.92 5.20 2.21
CA SER A 156 8.44 3.97 1.61
C SER A 156 9.08 3.07 2.65
N THR A 157 9.42 1.86 2.26
CA THR A 157 10.28 0.96 3.04
C THR A 157 11.64 0.80 2.36
N PRO A 158 12.69 0.35 3.07
CA PRO A 158 14.04 0.21 2.49
C PRO A 158 14.17 -0.82 1.35
N GLN A 159 13.08 -1.49 0.96
CA GLN A 159 13.10 -2.55 -0.06
C GLN A 159 13.27 -1.96 -1.46
N ASP A 160 14.09 -2.58 -2.30
CA ASP A 160 14.41 -2.08 -3.65
C ASP A 160 13.15 -1.84 -4.51
N ILE A 161 12.17 -2.73 -4.43
CA ILE A 161 10.89 -2.58 -5.14
C ILE A 161 10.10 -1.38 -4.62
N ALA A 162 10.01 -1.20 -3.30
CA ALA A 162 9.30 -0.06 -2.69
C ALA A 162 9.93 1.28 -3.07
N LEU A 163 11.26 1.30 -3.13
CA LEU A 163 12.07 2.45 -3.48
C LEU A 163 11.81 2.90 -4.93
N LEU A 164 11.70 1.98 -5.88
CA LEU A 164 11.34 2.33 -7.26
C LEU A 164 9.97 3.01 -7.34
N ASP A 165 9.00 2.57 -6.55
CA ASP A 165 7.66 3.17 -6.56
C ASP A 165 7.62 4.52 -5.82
N ALA A 166 8.41 4.69 -4.76
CA ALA A 166 8.61 6.00 -4.12
C ALA A 166 9.19 7.03 -5.09
N ARG A 167 10.16 6.62 -5.92
CA ARG A 167 10.72 7.46 -6.99
C ARG A 167 9.66 7.90 -7.98
N LYS A 168 8.81 6.96 -8.44
CA LYS A 168 7.70 7.27 -9.36
C LYS A 168 6.70 8.24 -8.73
N GLY A 169 6.36 8.04 -7.45
CA GLY A 169 5.46 8.92 -6.70
C GLY A 169 6.00 10.35 -6.60
N ALA A 170 7.27 10.52 -6.22
CA ALA A 170 7.89 11.84 -6.17
C ALA A 170 7.96 12.53 -7.54
N GLU A 171 8.29 11.79 -8.61
CA GLU A 171 8.26 12.32 -9.99
C GLU A 171 6.84 12.70 -10.45
N MET A 172 5.81 11.96 -10.03
CA MET A 172 4.43 12.29 -10.31
C MET A 172 4.05 13.64 -9.67
N PHE A 173 4.40 13.89 -8.41
CA PHE A 173 4.14 15.18 -7.75
C PHE A 173 4.88 16.34 -8.40
N ARG A 174 6.13 16.14 -8.82
CA ARG A 174 6.88 17.14 -9.60
C ARG A 174 6.16 17.53 -10.89
N LYS A 175 5.60 16.56 -11.62
CA LYS A 175 4.85 16.81 -12.86
C LYS A 175 3.57 17.60 -12.66
N VAL A 176 2.94 17.52 -11.48
CA VAL A 176 1.74 18.30 -11.14
C VAL A 176 2.06 19.54 -10.28
N GLU A 177 3.34 19.94 -10.27
CA GLU A 177 3.87 21.13 -9.60
C GLU A 177 3.56 21.15 -8.09
N VAL A 178 3.65 19.98 -7.45
CA VAL A 178 3.53 19.83 -6.00
C VAL A 178 4.93 19.63 -5.41
N PRO A 179 5.36 20.47 -4.45
CA PRO A 179 6.67 20.31 -3.81
C PRO A 179 6.67 19.04 -2.96
N VAL A 180 7.71 18.23 -3.11
CA VAL A 180 7.95 17.05 -2.26
C VAL A 180 8.77 17.51 -1.07
N LEU A 181 8.18 17.47 0.12
CA LEU A 181 8.82 17.92 1.37
C LEU A 181 9.94 16.96 1.81
N GLY A 182 9.79 15.68 1.50
CA GLY A 182 10.81 14.68 1.78
C GLY A 182 10.27 13.26 1.84
N LEU A 183 11.15 12.35 2.21
CA LEU A 183 10.90 10.91 2.31
C LEU A 183 10.82 10.48 3.77
N VAL A 184 9.86 9.61 4.09
CA VAL A 184 9.80 8.90 5.38
C VAL A 184 10.09 7.42 5.11
N GLN A 185 11.09 6.89 5.81
CA GLN A 185 11.42 5.47 5.75
C GLN A 185 10.69 4.74 6.87
N ASN A 186 9.66 3.99 6.53
CA ASN A 186 9.01 3.12 7.49
C ASN A 186 9.66 1.73 7.54
N MET A 187 9.54 1.07 8.69
CA MET A 187 10.10 -0.25 8.97
C MET A 187 11.61 -0.32 8.71
N SER A 188 12.32 0.74 9.10
CA SER A 188 13.76 0.94 8.85
C SER A 188 14.64 -0.11 9.53
N VAL A 189 14.31 -0.46 10.77
CA VAL A 189 15.06 -1.40 11.61
C VAL A 189 14.12 -2.12 12.57
N TYR A 190 14.39 -3.39 12.84
CA TYR A 190 13.77 -4.13 13.93
C TYR A 190 14.79 -4.31 15.06
N VAL A 191 14.36 -4.05 16.30
CA VAL A 191 15.15 -4.26 17.52
C VAL A 191 14.58 -5.44 18.28
N CYS A 192 15.34 -6.52 18.40
CA CYS A 192 14.88 -7.70 19.14
C CYS A 192 14.70 -7.37 20.63
N PRO A 193 13.49 -7.54 21.20
CA PRO A 193 13.22 -7.16 22.59
C PRO A 193 13.96 -8.04 23.60
N LYS A 194 14.39 -9.25 23.20
CA LYS A 194 15.08 -10.20 24.08
C LYS A 194 16.59 -9.94 24.19
N CYS A 195 17.24 -9.54 23.10
CA CYS A 195 18.71 -9.48 23.04
C CYS A 195 19.28 -8.17 22.49
N GLY A 196 18.43 -7.20 22.14
CA GLY A 196 18.83 -5.91 21.57
C GLY A 196 19.45 -6.01 20.17
N HIS A 197 19.30 -7.15 19.47
CA HIS A 197 19.82 -7.29 18.12
C HIS A 197 19.07 -6.36 17.15
N HIS A 198 19.81 -5.53 16.45
CA HIS A 198 19.28 -4.71 15.35
C HIS A 198 19.35 -5.49 14.05
N GLU A 199 18.22 -5.60 13.37
CA GLU A 199 18.14 -6.21 12.05
C GLU A 199 17.38 -5.31 11.06
N HIS A 200 18.02 -5.06 9.92
CA HIS A 200 17.43 -4.36 8.78
C HIS A 200 16.73 -5.37 7.86
N ILE A 201 15.58 -5.88 8.31
CA ILE A 201 14.81 -6.95 7.64
C ILE A 201 14.48 -6.54 6.19
N PHE A 202 14.11 -5.28 6.00
CA PHE A 202 13.66 -4.73 4.72
C PHE A 202 14.77 -4.12 3.86
N GLY A 203 16.02 -4.20 4.30
CA GLY A 203 17.15 -3.53 3.66
C GLY A 203 17.64 -2.33 4.47
N LYS A 204 18.81 -1.83 4.09
CA LYS A 204 19.49 -0.72 4.74
C LYS A 204 19.95 0.29 3.68
N ASP A 205 19.96 1.57 4.03
CA ASP A 205 20.51 2.68 3.23
C ASP A 205 19.83 2.88 1.85
N GLY A 206 18.71 2.21 1.59
CA GLY A 206 18.03 2.25 0.30
C GLY A 206 17.36 3.60 0.04
N ILE A 207 16.79 4.21 1.08
CA ILE A 207 16.17 5.53 0.97
C ILE A 207 17.20 6.64 0.78
N ASP A 208 18.40 6.53 1.36
CA ASP A 208 19.50 7.50 1.23
C ASP A 208 19.90 7.68 -0.23
N LYS A 209 19.96 6.58 -0.97
CA LYS A 209 20.27 6.59 -2.42
C LYS A 209 19.20 7.35 -3.20
N ILE A 210 17.93 7.17 -2.87
CA ILE A 210 16.83 7.86 -3.55
C ILE A 210 16.79 9.33 -3.15
N ALA A 211 16.88 9.63 -1.86
CA ALA A 211 16.94 10.98 -1.32
C ALA A 211 18.04 11.78 -2.04
N THR A 212 19.26 11.22 -2.12
CA THR A 212 20.39 11.83 -2.82
C THR A 212 20.12 11.97 -4.33
N ALA A 213 19.68 10.90 -4.99
CA ALA A 213 19.45 10.91 -6.44
C ALA A 213 18.32 11.86 -6.87
N MET A 214 17.39 12.15 -5.96
CA MET A 214 16.27 13.06 -6.20
C MET A 214 16.50 14.43 -5.58
N ASN A 215 17.57 14.65 -4.80
CA ASN A 215 17.76 15.86 -4.01
C ASN A 215 16.52 16.15 -3.13
N LEU A 216 16.14 15.16 -2.32
CA LEU A 216 15.05 15.22 -1.35
C LEU A 216 15.60 14.95 0.05
N ASP A 217 15.00 15.57 1.05
CA ASP A 217 15.35 15.33 2.45
C ASP A 217 14.72 14.03 2.97
N ILE A 218 15.38 13.42 3.96
CA ILE A 218 14.80 12.32 4.74
C ILE A 218 14.22 12.93 6.01
N LEU A 219 12.90 12.87 6.12
CA LEU A 219 12.16 13.43 7.24
C LEU A 219 12.23 12.55 8.49
N GLY A 220 12.48 11.25 8.31
CA GLY A 220 12.72 10.34 9.43
C GLY A 220 12.60 8.87 9.08
N ASP A 221 13.13 8.07 10.00
CA ASP A 221 13.09 6.63 10.06
C ASP A 221 12.11 6.18 11.15
N ILE A 222 11.07 5.45 10.76
CA ILE A 222 10.17 4.77 11.69
C ILE A 222 10.63 3.30 11.80
N PRO A 223 11.00 2.80 12.99
CA PRO A 223 11.40 1.41 13.16
C PRO A 223 10.21 0.46 13.04
N LEU A 224 10.50 -0.80 12.71
CA LEU A 224 9.51 -1.87 12.81
C LEU A 224 9.30 -2.20 14.29
N ASN A 225 8.28 -1.57 14.90
CA ASN A 225 7.99 -1.69 16.32
C ASN A 225 6.55 -2.17 16.55
N LYS A 226 6.39 -3.21 17.36
CA LYS A 226 5.11 -3.81 17.73
C LYS A 226 4.18 -2.83 18.44
N HIS A 227 4.70 -1.93 19.28
CA HIS A 227 3.91 -0.94 20.01
C HIS A 227 3.30 0.11 19.08
N ILE A 228 4.00 0.50 18.01
CA ILE A 228 3.46 1.41 16.99
C ILE A 228 2.25 0.77 16.30
N ARG A 229 2.38 -0.51 15.90
CA ARG A 229 1.28 -1.28 15.33
C ARG A 229 0.11 -1.40 16.29
N GLU A 230 0.35 -1.89 17.51
CA GLU A 230 -0.69 -2.11 18.52
C GLU A 230 -1.43 -0.83 18.89
N GLY A 231 -0.72 0.29 18.94
CA GLY A 231 -1.32 1.60 19.12
C GLY A 231 -2.29 1.93 17.98
N CYS A 232 -1.89 1.76 16.72
CA CYS A 232 -2.78 1.98 15.58
C CYS A 232 -3.99 1.05 15.57
N ASP A 233 -3.80 -0.26 15.79
CA ASP A 233 -4.89 -1.24 15.74
C ASP A 233 -5.90 -1.04 16.90
N SER A 234 -5.43 -0.60 18.07
CA SER A 234 -6.29 -0.28 19.22
C SER A 234 -6.85 1.15 19.19
N GLY A 235 -6.58 1.90 18.12
CA GLY A 235 -7.01 3.28 17.94
C GLY A 235 -6.40 4.29 18.93
N LYS A 236 -5.23 3.96 19.47
CA LYS A 236 -4.41 4.78 20.38
C LYS A 236 -3.01 4.96 19.78
N PRO A 237 -2.82 5.85 18.79
CA PRO A 237 -1.55 6.04 18.10
C PRO A 237 -0.39 6.30 19.07
N ILE A 238 0.82 5.92 18.67
CA ILE A 238 2.01 5.97 19.55
C ILE A 238 2.29 7.37 20.12
N LEU A 239 2.05 8.44 19.34
CA LEU A 239 2.22 9.82 19.85
C LEU A 239 1.22 10.22 20.93
N VAL A 240 0.12 9.47 21.10
CA VAL A 240 -0.84 9.62 22.19
C VAL A 240 -0.44 8.79 23.40
N THR A 241 0.00 7.53 23.18
CA THR A 241 0.32 6.60 24.27
C THR A 241 1.70 6.82 24.88
N ASP A 242 2.66 7.22 24.05
CA ASP A 242 4.01 7.62 24.46
C ASP A 242 4.48 8.84 23.63
N PRO A 243 4.10 10.06 24.03
CA PRO A 243 4.44 11.28 23.30
C PRO A 243 5.96 11.50 23.13
N ASN A 244 6.78 10.95 24.04
CA ASN A 244 8.24 11.12 24.05
C ASN A 244 8.99 9.91 23.47
N CYS A 245 8.27 8.97 22.86
CA CYS A 245 8.80 7.79 22.19
C CYS A 245 9.94 8.18 21.22
N PRO A 246 11.20 7.76 21.48
CA PRO A 246 12.35 8.08 20.63
C PRO A 246 12.14 7.73 19.15
N GLU A 247 11.37 6.67 18.90
CA GLU A 247 11.04 6.15 17.57
C GLU A 247 10.23 7.14 16.72
N MET A 248 9.55 8.10 17.34
CA MET A 248 8.73 9.10 16.65
C MET A 248 9.25 10.53 16.84
N ALA A 249 10.38 10.69 17.54
CA ALA A 249 11.04 11.97 17.72
C ALA A 249 11.48 12.61 16.38
N GLN A 250 11.83 11.79 15.39
CA GLN A 250 12.23 12.26 14.07
C GLN A 250 11.04 12.84 13.27
N LEU A 251 9.86 12.22 13.36
CA LEU A 251 8.63 12.79 12.78
C LEU A 251 8.25 14.12 13.43
N ARG A 252 8.40 14.24 14.76
CA ARG A 252 8.22 15.52 15.46
C ARG A 252 9.22 16.57 14.95
N PHE A 253 10.48 16.20 14.76
CA PHE A 253 11.48 17.11 14.21
C PHE A 253 11.11 17.57 12.79
N ALA A 254 10.75 16.66 11.89
CA ALA A 254 10.29 17.02 10.54
C ALA A 254 9.08 17.98 10.56
N THR A 255 8.13 17.78 11.48
CA THR A 255 6.99 18.69 11.62
C THR A 255 7.37 20.09 12.10
N SER A 256 8.50 20.26 12.80
CA SER A 256 9.01 21.58 13.20
C SER A 256 9.61 22.35 12.01
N GLU A 257 10.24 21.66 11.06
CA GLU A 257 10.78 22.27 9.84
C GLU A 257 9.67 22.70 8.86
N ILE A 258 8.58 21.92 8.79
CA ILE A 258 7.36 22.28 8.04
C ILE A 258 6.73 23.61 8.56
N HIS A 259 7.05 24.00 9.79
CA HIS A 259 6.55 25.22 10.43
C HIS A 259 7.30 26.49 10.01
N GLN A 260 8.47 26.38 9.38
CA GLN A 260 9.28 27.51 8.90
C GLN A 260 9.25 27.61 7.36
N PRO A 261 8.16 28.07 6.73
CA PRO A 261 8.10 28.23 5.29
C PRO A 261 8.80 29.53 4.85
N ASP A 262 10.04 29.75 5.27
CA ASP A 262 10.98 30.70 4.63
C ASP A 262 12.17 29.93 4.03
N ILE A 263 11.95 28.68 3.61
CA ILE A 263 12.88 27.97 2.74
C ILE A 263 12.74 28.58 1.34
N TYR A 264 13.42 29.72 1.15
CA TYR A 264 13.83 30.18 -0.15
C TYR A 264 14.70 29.07 -0.76
N PHE A 265 14.19 28.38 -1.76
CA PHE A 265 15.04 27.65 -2.70
C PHE A 265 15.96 28.70 -3.36
N CYS A 266 17.18 28.84 -2.85
CA CYS A 266 18.26 29.36 -3.65
C CYS A 266 18.37 28.45 -4.87
N ILE A 267 18.09 28.99 -6.05
CA ILE A 267 18.50 28.43 -7.33
C ILE A 267 19.81 29.14 -7.70
N PRO A 268 20.99 28.57 -7.48
CA PRO A 268 22.21 29.08 -8.08
C PRO A 268 22.41 28.41 -9.44
N HIS A 269 22.31 29.23 -10.49
CA HIS A 269 22.89 29.04 -11.82
C HIS A 269 22.57 27.75 -12.60
N LEU A 270 21.54 27.90 -13.45
CA LEU A 270 21.56 27.40 -14.81
C LEU A 270 22.83 27.88 -15.54
N GLN A 271 23.82 27.00 -15.73
CA GLN A 271 24.68 27.05 -16.91
C GLN A 271 25.35 25.69 -17.15
N GLY A 272 24.89 25.04 -18.22
CA GLY A 272 25.74 24.20 -19.08
C GLY A 272 26.01 22.78 -18.63
N TYR A 273 25.12 21.85 -18.98
CA TYR A 273 25.54 20.57 -19.60
C TYR A 273 24.42 20.09 -20.54
N CYS A 274 24.44 20.65 -21.74
CA CYS A 274 23.82 20.03 -22.91
C CYS A 274 24.94 19.28 -23.62
N GLN A 275 25.07 17.98 -23.35
CA GLN A 275 25.81 17.07 -24.24
C GLN A 275 25.00 15.80 -24.48
N LYS A 276 24.72 15.63 -25.76
CA LYS A 276 24.09 14.50 -26.41
C LYS A 276 24.78 13.19 -26.02
N SER A 277 24.00 12.23 -25.55
CA SER A 277 24.19 10.84 -25.96
C SER A 277 22.91 10.38 -26.62
N GLY A 278 22.79 10.67 -27.92
CA GLY A 278 21.93 9.88 -28.78
C GLY A 278 22.47 8.45 -28.74
N ARG A 279 21.76 7.57 -28.05
CA ARG A 279 21.67 6.19 -28.48
C ARG A 279 20.32 6.08 -29.14
N ASP A 280 20.38 6.09 -30.47
CA ASP A 280 19.30 5.65 -31.33
C ASP A 280 18.76 4.34 -30.77
N PHE A 281 17.50 4.35 -30.34
CA PHE A 281 16.72 3.12 -30.32
C PHE A 281 16.51 2.77 -31.80
N GLU A 282 17.51 2.11 -32.38
CA GLU A 282 17.27 1.29 -33.55
C GLU A 282 16.13 0.35 -33.17
N LYS A 283 15.02 0.51 -33.89
CA LYS A 283 13.93 -0.44 -33.91
C LYS A 283 14.55 -1.80 -34.23
N SER A 284 14.73 -2.64 -33.22
CA SER A 284 14.90 -4.07 -33.40
C SER A 284 13.59 -4.63 -33.94
N LYS A 285 13.33 -4.39 -35.23
CA LYS A 285 12.39 -5.16 -36.02
C LYS A 285 12.91 -6.60 -36.01
N GLY A 286 12.18 -7.51 -35.36
CA GLY A 286 12.43 -8.94 -35.46
C GLY A 286 12.97 -9.63 -34.21
N GLN A 287 12.55 -9.24 -33.01
CA GLN A 287 12.41 -10.25 -31.95
C GLN A 287 11.02 -10.84 -32.09
N ASP A 288 10.95 -12.09 -32.59
CA ASP A 288 9.79 -12.94 -32.39
C ASP A 288 9.46 -12.89 -30.89
N TYR A 289 8.32 -12.30 -30.54
CA TYR A 289 7.71 -12.58 -29.25
C TYR A 289 7.52 -14.08 -29.25
N LYS A 290 8.36 -14.82 -28.52
CA LYS A 290 8.14 -16.25 -28.27
C LYS A 290 6.73 -16.32 -27.73
N ALA A 291 5.80 -16.84 -28.53
CA ALA A 291 4.48 -17.17 -28.06
C ALA A 291 4.70 -18.01 -26.81
N TRP A 292 4.12 -17.56 -25.70
CA TRP A 292 4.15 -18.34 -24.47
C TRP A 292 3.59 -19.69 -24.90
N GLY A 293 4.38 -20.76 -24.73
CA GLY A 293 3.92 -22.11 -25.07
C GLY A 293 2.60 -22.41 -24.34
N PRO A 294 1.92 -23.52 -24.63
CA PRO A 294 0.68 -23.86 -23.95
C PRO A 294 0.89 -23.79 -22.42
N LEU A 295 0.17 -22.87 -21.76
CA LEU A 295 0.16 -22.71 -20.32
C LEU A 295 -1.02 -23.50 -19.77
N ASP A 296 -0.75 -24.46 -18.89
CA ASP A 296 -1.83 -25.14 -18.16
C ASP A 296 -2.45 -24.17 -17.13
N TYR A 297 -1.63 -23.29 -16.55
CA TYR A 297 -2.01 -22.41 -15.45
C TYR A 297 -1.44 -21.00 -15.62
N LEU A 298 -2.28 -19.99 -15.37
CA LEU A 298 -1.89 -18.58 -15.30
C LEU A 298 -2.22 -18.02 -13.92
N VAL A 299 -1.19 -17.61 -13.18
CA VAL A 299 -1.33 -16.89 -11.92
C VAL A 299 -1.15 -15.41 -12.21
N VAL A 300 -2.12 -14.60 -11.79
CA VAL A 300 -2.10 -13.16 -11.98
C VAL A 300 -2.01 -12.48 -10.61
N ASP A 301 -0.95 -11.71 -10.45
CA ASP A 301 -0.70 -10.89 -9.26
C ASP A 301 -1.56 -9.62 -9.31
N MET A 302 -2.33 -9.35 -8.26
CA MET A 302 -3.23 -8.18 -8.21
C MET A 302 -2.67 -7.08 -7.32
N PRO A 303 -3.00 -5.79 -7.61
CA PRO A 303 -2.75 -4.72 -6.66
C PRO A 303 -3.47 -5.00 -5.32
N PRO A 304 -2.98 -4.40 -4.21
CA PRO A 304 -3.60 -4.55 -2.90
C PRO A 304 -5.02 -3.97 -2.86
N GLY A 305 -5.83 -4.45 -1.91
CA GLY A 305 -7.18 -3.95 -1.63
C GLY A 305 -8.29 -4.53 -2.53
N THR A 306 -9.46 -3.89 -2.52
CA THR A 306 -10.65 -4.29 -3.29
C THR A 306 -11.03 -3.21 -4.30
N GLY A 307 -10.32 -3.18 -5.43
CA GLY A 307 -10.44 -2.12 -6.45
C GLY A 307 -11.07 -2.56 -7.77
N ASP A 308 -11.14 -1.59 -8.70
CA ASP A 308 -11.69 -1.78 -10.05
C ASP A 308 -10.91 -2.82 -10.86
N THR A 309 -9.61 -2.98 -10.61
CA THR A 309 -8.76 -3.94 -11.33
C THR A 309 -9.20 -5.38 -11.08
N GLN A 310 -9.39 -5.75 -9.80
CA GLN A 310 -9.79 -7.08 -9.39
C GLN A 310 -11.18 -7.40 -9.94
N LEU A 311 -12.11 -6.45 -9.83
CA LEU A 311 -13.47 -6.59 -10.35
C LEU A 311 -13.48 -6.76 -11.87
N SER A 312 -12.75 -5.89 -12.58
CA SER A 312 -12.69 -5.91 -14.05
C SER A 312 -12.11 -7.22 -14.55
N ILE A 313 -11.06 -7.76 -13.91
CA ILE A 313 -10.48 -9.04 -14.30
C ILE A 313 -11.47 -10.17 -14.04
N SER A 314 -12.08 -10.22 -12.86
CA SER A 314 -13.06 -11.26 -12.52
C SER A 314 -14.32 -11.25 -13.39
N GLN A 315 -14.72 -10.10 -13.93
CA GLN A 315 -15.89 -9.99 -14.81
C GLN A 315 -15.58 -10.28 -16.27
N ASN A 316 -14.35 -10.00 -16.73
CA ASN A 316 -14.00 -10.09 -18.14
C ASN A 316 -13.21 -11.36 -18.50
N ILE A 317 -12.66 -12.05 -17.50
CA ILE A 317 -11.84 -13.25 -17.69
C ILE A 317 -12.41 -14.36 -16.80
N PRO A 318 -12.55 -15.59 -17.29
CA PRO A 318 -12.93 -16.72 -16.44
C PRO A 318 -11.82 -17.00 -15.43
N VAL A 319 -12.04 -16.57 -14.19
CA VAL A 319 -11.14 -16.80 -13.05
C VAL A 319 -11.63 -18.03 -12.28
N ASN A 320 -10.75 -19.01 -12.07
CA ASN A 320 -11.10 -20.30 -11.45
C ASN A 320 -10.85 -20.34 -9.95
N GLY A 321 -10.19 -19.33 -9.41
CA GLY A 321 -10.16 -19.10 -7.97
C GLY A 321 -9.30 -17.91 -7.58
N ALA A 322 -9.46 -17.48 -6.33
CA ALA A 322 -8.69 -16.41 -5.71
C ALA A 322 -8.01 -16.92 -4.44
N VAL A 323 -6.74 -16.60 -4.27
CA VAL A 323 -6.01 -16.76 -3.01
C VAL A 323 -5.83 -15.38 -2.40
N ILE A 324 -6.21 -15.23 -1.14
CA ILE A 324 -6.06 -13.96 -0.42
C ILE A 324 -4.89 -14.11 0.54
N VAL A 325 -3.97 -13.16 0.48
CA VAL A 325 -2.78 -13.08 1.31
C VAL A 325 -2.92 -11.86 2.18
N SER A 326 -2.69 -12.00 3.48
CA SER A 326 -2.88 -10.90 4.43
C SER A 326 -1.98 -11.07 5.65
N THR A 327 -1.62 -9.98 6.30
CA THR A 327 -0.93 -10.03 7.60
C THR A 327 -1.94 -10.27 8.72
N PRO A 328 -1.54 -10.79 9.89
CA PRO A 328 -2.46 -11.04 11.00
C PRO A 328 -2.99 -9.79 11.71
N GLN A 329 -2.78 -8.59 11.15
CA GLN A 329 -3.17 -7.31 11.74
C GLN A 329 -4.64 -7.01 11.51
N ASP A 330 -5.34 -6.52 12.53
CA ASP A 330 -6.79 -6.30 12.46
C ASP A 330 -7.21 -5.39 11.28
N ILE A 331 -6.42 -4.35 10.98
CA ILE A 331 -6.68 -3.46 9.84
C ILE A 331 -6.51 -4.20 8.49
N ALA A 332 -5.43 -4.96 8.31
CA ALA A 332 -5.19 -5.74 7.09
C ALA A 332 -6.26 -6.83 6.88
N LEU A 333 -6.74 -7.38 7.98
CA LEU A 333 -7.79 -8.39 8.02
C LEU A 333 -9.15 -7.86 7.53
N LEU A 334 -9.45 -6.56 7.72
CA LEU A 334 -10.64 -5.93 7.12
C LEU A 334 -10.60 -5.98 5.59
N ASP A 335 -9.46 -5.66 4.99
CA ASP A 335 -9.28 -5.72 3.53
C ASP A 335 -9.36 -7.15 2.99
N ALA A 336 -8.80 -8.12 3.73
CA ALA A 336 -8.90 -9.54 3.39
C ALA A 336 -10.36 -10.02 3.37
N ARG A 337 -11.15 -9.62 4.37
CA ARG A 337 -12.59 -9.93 4.45
C ARG A 337 -13.35 -9.31 3.27
N LYS A 338 -13.16 -8.00 3.03
CA LYS A 338 -13.79 -7.31 1.89
C LYS A 338 -13.44 -7.97 0.56
N GLY A 339 -12.17 -8.37 0.39
CA GLY A 339 -11.70 -9.07 -0.82
C GLY A 339 -12.38 -10.42 -1.02
N ALA A 340 -12.51 -11.20 0.04
CA ALA A 340 -13.22 -12.49 -0.02
C ALA A 340 -14.70 -12.32 -0.36
N GLU A 341 -15.37 -11.33 0.22
CA GLU A 341 -16.78 -11.05 -0.08
C GLU A 341 -16.98 -10.50 -1.50
N MET A 342 -16.05 -9.66 -1.98
CA MET A 342 -16.05 -9.19 -3.37
C MET A 342 -15.98 -10.37 -4.34
N PHE A 343 -15.06 -11.33 -4.14
CA PHE A 343 -14.97 -12.52 -5.00
C PHE A 343 -16.21 -13.38 -4.98
N ARG A 344 -16.83 -13.56 -3.81
CA ARG A 344 -18.12 -14.24 -3.71
C ARG A 344 -19.21 -13.57 -4.54
N LYS A 345 -19.27 -12.24 -4.54
CA LYS A 345 -20.24 -11.46 -5.34
C LYS A 345 -20.04 -11.60 -6.85
N VAL A 346 -18.82 -11.83 -7.31
CA VAL A 346 -18.51 -12.06 -8.74
C VAL A 346 -18.34 -13.54 -9.07
N GLU A 347 -18.83 -14.43 -8.22
CA GLU A 347 -18.84 -15.89 -8.42
C GLU A 347 -17.44 -16.51 -8.62
N VAL A 348 -16.39 -15.84 -8.14
CA VAL A 348 -15.02 -16.38 -8.13
C VAL A 348 -14.79 -17.11 -6.81
N PRO A 349 -14.42 -18.41 -6.82
CA PRO A 349 -14.22 -19.15 -5.58
C PRO A 349 -12.95 -18.70 -4.87
N VAL A 350 -13.07 -18.30 -3.61
CA VAL A 350 -11.91 -18.05 -2.74
C VAL A 350 -11.35 -19.38 -2.28
N LEU A 351 -10.14 -19.72 -2.74
CA LEU A 351 -9.47 -20.98 -2.49
C LEU A 351 -8.94 -21.09 -1.05
N GLY A 352 -8.68 -19.96 -0.42
CA GLY A 352 -8.22 -19.89 0.97
C GLY A 352 -7.33 -18.69 1.24
N LEU A 353 -6.83 -18.64 2.48
CA LEU A 353 -6.04 -17.54 3.02
C LEU A 353 -4.59 -17.96 3.21
N VAL A 354 -3.66 -17.06 2.92
CA VAL A 354 -2.23 -17.18 3.26
C VAL A 354 -1.88 -16.08 4.25
N GLN A 355 -1.32 -16.47 5.38
CA GLN A 355 -0.84 -15.51 6.37
C GLN A 355 0.57 -15.04 5.98
N ASN A 356 0.74 -13.76 5.70
CA ASN A 356 2.03 -13.16 5.43
C ASN A 356 2.62 -12.51 6.71
N MET A 357 3.94 -12.51 6.82
CA MET A 357 4.66 -11.98 7.98
C MET A 357 4.20 -12.56 9.33
N SER A 358 3.95 -13.88 9.36
CA SER A 358 3.34 -14.59 10.50
C SER A 358 4.18 -14.55 11.78
N VAL A 359 5.49 -14.71 11.64
CA VAL A 359 6.45 -14.72 12.75
C VAL A 359 7.82 -14.26 12.29
N TYR A 360 8.52 -13.51 13.14
CA TYR A 360 9.94 -13.22 12.99
C TYR A 360 10.74 -14.08 13.97
N VAL A 361 11.82 -14.69 13.50
CA VAL A 361 12.75 -15.46 14.33
C VAL A 361 14.08 -14.76 14.37
N CYS A 362 14.49 -14.29 15.55
CA CYS A 362 15.74 -13.56 15.70
C CYS A 362 16.94 -14.48 15.38
N PRO A 363 17.79 -14.12 14.40
CA PRO A 363 18.91 -14.97 14.00
C PRO A 363 19.98 -15.08 15.09
N LYS A 364 20.03 -14.13 16.04
CA LYS A 364 21.02 -14.10 17.11
C LYS A 364 20.65 -14.97 18.32
N CYS A 365 19.38 -15.02 18.69
CA CYS A 365 18.95 -15.64 19.96
C CYS A 365 17.77 -16.62 19.82
N GLY A 366 17.26 -16.84 18.62
CA GLY A 366 16.11 -17.72 18.35
C GLY A 366 14.80 -17.22 18.95
N HIS A 367 14.72 -15.96 19.39
CA HIS A 367 13.48 -15.37 19.90
C HIS A 367 12.43 -15.31 18.78
N HIS A 368 11.24 -15.82 19.05
CA HIS A 368 10.11 -15.76 18.15
C HIS A 368 9.25 -14.55 18.53
N GLU A 369 9.01 -13.65 17.59
CA GLU A 369 8.15 -12.48 17.79
C GLU A 369 7.06 -12.43 16.73
N HIS A 370 5.82 -12.27 17.17
CA HIS A 370 4.66 -12.06 16.31
C HIS A 370 4.43 -10.55 16.15
N ILE A 371 5.30 -9.89 15.39
CA ILE A 371 5.32 -8.42 15.23
C ILE A 371 3.97 -7.90 14.69
N PHE A 372 3.37 -8.63 13.74
CA PHE A 372 2.14 -8.28 13.05
C PHE A 372 0.88 -8.84 13.72
N GLY A 373 1.00 -9.44 14.92
CA GLY A 373 -0.10 -10.14 15.58
C GLY A 373 -0.05 -11.65 15.37
N LYS A 374 -0.95 -12.35 16.05
CA LYS A 374 -1.05 -13.81 16.05
C LYS A 374 -2.51 -14.23 15.90
N ASP A 375 -2.74 -15.36 15.25
CA ASP A 375 -4.05 -16.02 15.13
C ASP A 375 -5.12 -15.18 14.40
N GLY A 376 -4.73 -14.07 13.75
CA GLY A 376 -5.66 -13.15 13.08
C GLY A 376 -6.31 -13.77 11.84
N ILE A 377 -5.52 -14.47 11.02
CA ILE A 377 -6.02 -15.19 9.84
C ILE A 377 -6.93 -16.36 10.25
N ASP A 378 -6.64 -17.05 11.36
CA ASP A 378 -7.49 -18.13 11.88
C ASP A 378 -8.91 -17.68 12.19
N LYS A 379 -9.06 -16.47 12.77
CA LYS A 379 -10.36 -15.88 13.07
C LYS A 379 -11.17 -15.65 11.79
N ILE A 380 -10.55 -15.10 10.74
CA ILE A 380 -11.25 -14.85 9.47
C ILE A 380 -11.52 -16.12 8.70
N ALA A 381 -10.54 -17.04 8.65
CA ALA A 381 -10.71 -18.36 8.05
C ALA A 381 -11.93 -19.06 8.63
N THR A 382 -12.07 -19.05 9.95
CA THR A 382 -13.23 -19.62 10.66
C THR A 382 -14.52 -18.85 10.36
N ALA A 383 -14.51 -17.52 10.50
CA ALA A 383 -15.71 -16.69 10.30
C ALA A 383 -16.24 -16.75 8.86
N MET A 384 -15.35 -16.95 7.89
CA MET A 384 -15.69 -17.02 6.48
C MET A 384 -15.79 -18.45 5.96
N ASN A 385 -15.53 -19.48 6.77
CA ASN A 385 -15.44 -20.87 6.31
C ASN A 385 -14.48 -21.03 5.12
N LEU A 386 -13.26 -20.52 5.27
CA LEU A 386 -12.16 -20.59 4.31
C LEU A 386 -11.01 -21.42 4.87
N ASP A 387 -10.31 -22.13 4.01
CA ASP A 387 -9.09 -22.85 4.39
C ASP A 387 -7.93 -21.90 4.60
N ILE A 388 -7.09 -22.20 5.61
CA ILE A 388 -5.73 -21.65 5.69
C ILE A 388 -4.85 -22.52 4.79
N LEU A 389 -4.18 -21.86 3.86
CA LEU A 389 -3.31 -22.47 2.85
C LEU A 389 -1.87 -22.52 3.34
N GLY A 390 -1.45 -21.55 4.17
CA GLY A 390 -0.16 -21.57 4.85
C GLY A 390 0.26 -20.22 5.42
N ASP A 391 1.43 -20.23 6.06
CA ASP A 391 2.10 -19.09 6.69
C ASP A 391 3.42 -18.75 5.98
N ILE A 392 3.71 -17.46 5.85
CA ILE A 392 4.97 -16.93 5.35
C ILE A 392 5.62 -16.13 6.50
N PRO A 393 6.76 -16.59 7.04
CA PRO A 393 7.42 -15.88 8.12
C PRO A 393 8.06 -14.57 7.63
N LEU A 394 8.29 -13.66 8.56
CA LEU A 394 9.08 -12.46 8.33
C LEU A 394 10.57 -12.82 8.32
N ASN A 395 11.10 -13.17 7.14
CA ASN A 395 12.47 -13.64 6.96
C ASN A 395 13.22 -12.85 5.87
N LYS A 396 14.38 -12.27 6.23
CA LYS A 396 15.22 -11.48 5.33
C LYS A 396 15.62 -12.23 4.04
N HIS A 397 15.90 -13.54 4.12
CA HIS A 397 16.29 -14.34 2.95
C HIS A 397 15.16 -14.50 1.92
N ILE A 398 13.90 -14.61 2.37
CA ILE A 398 12.75 -14.68 1.47
C ILE A 398 12.65 -13.37 0.68
N ARG A 399 12.76 -12.23 1.35
CA ARG A 399 12.77 -10.91 0.70
C ARG A 399 13.92 -10.76 -0.30
N GLU A 400 15.15 -11.08 0.10
CA GLU A 400 16.34 -10.94 -0.77
C GLU A 400 16.25 -11.81 -2.02
N GLY A 401 15.71 -13.02 -1.90
CA GLY A 401 15.41 -13.86 -3.05
C GLY A 401 14.43 -13.19 -4.00
N CYS A 402 13.35 -12.61 -3.48
CA CYS A 402 12.37 -11.87 -4.28
C CYS A 402 12.98 -10.65 -4.99
N ASP A 403 13.70 -9.79 -4.28
CA ASP A 403 14.29 -8.56 -4.84
C ASP A 403 15.36 -8.86 -5.90
N SER A 404 16.10 -9.97 -5.74
CA SER A 404 17.09 -10.43 -6.73
C SER A 404 16.49 -11.17 -7.94
N GLY A 405 15.16 -11.31 -8.01
CA GLY A 405 14.48 -12.07 -9.05
C GLY A 405 14.70 -13.57 -8.97
N LYS A 406 15.17 -14.08 -7.83
CA LYS A 406 15.44 -15.49 -7.55
C LYS A 406 14.66 -15.93 -6.29
N PRO A 407 13.34 -16.17 -6.41
CA PRO A 407 12.50 -16.53 -5.26
C PRO A 407 13.08 -17.71 -4.49
N ILE A 408 12.85 -17.76 -3.17
CA ILE A 408 13.44 -18.78 -2.29
C ILE A 408 13.14 -20.23 -2.73
N LEU A 409 12.01 -20.46 -3.41
CA LEU A 409 11.67 -21.77 -4.01
C LEU A 409 12.71 -22.23 -5.04
N VAL A 410 13.39 -21.30 -5.72
CA VAL A 410 14.43 -21.56 -6.72
C VAL A 410 15.80 -21.71 -6.07
N THR A 411 16.09 -20.88 -5.07
CA THR A 411 17.42 -20.83 -4.45
C THR A 411 17.60 -21.85 -3.34
N ASP A 412 16.53 -22.18 -2.62
CA ASP A 412 16.52 -23.20 -1.57
C ASP A 412 15.16 -23.93 -1.50
N PRO A 413 14.90 -24.91 -2.39
CA PRO A 413 13.64 -25.65 -2.46
C PRO A 413 13.32 -26.46 -1.19
N ASN A 414 14.33 -26.76 -0.37
CA ASN A 414 14.21 -27.61 0.82
C ASN A 414 14.08 -26.80 2.12
N CYS A 415 14.21 -25.48 2.03
CA CYS A 415 13.99 -24.54 3.11
C CYS A 415 12.65 -24.86 3.81
N PRO A 416 12.60 -24.95 5.16
CA PRO A 416 11.35 -25.16 5.90
C PRO A 416 10.23 -24.19 5.49
N GLU A 417 10.61 -22.96 5.15
CA GLU A 417 9.77 -21.87 4.64
C GLU A 417 9.17 -22.16 3.24
N VAL A 418 9.81 -23.04 2.46
CA VAL A 418 9.35 -23.49 1.14
C VAL A 418 8.45 -24.72 1.23
N ARG A 419 8.60 -25.57 2.25
CA ARG A 419 7.69 -26.72 2.47
C ARG A 419 6.24 -26.30 2.68
N LEU A 420 5.99 -25.10 3.22
CA LEU A 420 4.66 -24.48 3.32
C LEU A 420 4.03 -24.15 1.95
N ARG A 421 4.83 -23.88 0.91
CA ARG A 421 4.37 -23.49 -0.44
C ARG A 421 3.85 -24.67 -1.26
N VAL A 422 4.36 -25.87 -1.01
CA VAL A 422 3.95 -27.10 -1.70
C VAL A 422 2.55 -27.54 -1.26
N LEU A 423 2.14 -27.25 -0.02
CA LEU A 423 0.81 -27.59 0.49
C LEU A 423 -0.33 -26.78 -0.17
N ILE A 424 -0.08 -25.53 -0.57
CA ILE A 424 -1.04 -24.69 -1.30
C ILE A 424 -1.37 -25.31 -2.67
N LEU A 425 -0.31 -25.67 -3.42
CA LEU A 425 -0.43 -26.31 -4.72
C LEU A 425 -1.00 -27.74 -4.61
N ILE A 426 -0.64 -28.49 -3.55
CA ILE A 426 -1.12 -29.85 -3.29
C ILE A 426 -2.61 -29.86 -2.87
N LYS A 427 -3.06 -28.96 -1.98
CA LYS A 427 -4.48 -28.82 -1.63
C LYS A 427 -5.30 -28.44 -2.87
N PHE A 428 -4.76 -27.56 -3.71
CA PHE A 428 -5.36 -27.17 -4.99
C PHE A 428 -5.53 -28.37 -5.96
N LEU A 429 -4.44 -29.12 -6.23
CA LEU A 429 -4.48 -30.28 -7.14
C LEU A 429 -5.33 -31.44 -6.58
N SER A 430 -5.33 -31.63 -5.25
CA SER A 430 -6.10 -32.70 -4.60
C SER A 430 -7.60 -32.40 -4.54
N SER A 431 -8.01 -31.14 -4.29
CA SER A 431 -9.44 -30.74 -4.25
C SER A 431 -10.14 -30.79 -5.61
N LYS A 432 -9.38 -30.90 -6.70
CA LYS A 432 -9.87 -31.01 -8.08
C LYS A 432 -9.71 -32.41 -8.70
N GLY A 433 -9.27 -33.41 -7.92
CA GLY A 433 -9.17 -34.80 -8.38
C GLY A 433 -7.91 -35.15 -9.19
N TYR A 434 -6.87 -34.32 -9.16
CA TYR A 434 -5.62 -34.51 -9.92
C TYR A 434 -4.50 -35.16 -9.09
N SER A 435 -4.81 -36.22 -8.33
CA SER A 435 -3.86 -36.93 -7.46
C SER A 435 -2.82 -37.79 -8.19
N SER A 436 -2.94 -37.98 -9.51
CA SER A 436 -2.08 -38.89 -10.31
C SER A 436 -0.85 -38.23 -10.95
N LEU A 437 -0.63 -36.92 -10.78
CA LEU A 437 0.48 -36.19 -11.41
C LEU A 437 1.84 -36.34 -10.71
N PHE A 438 1.92 -37.06 -9.58
CA PHE A 438 3.14 -37.16 -8.77
C PHE A 438 4.20 -38.13 -9.31
N SER A 439 3.94 -38.84 -10.42
CA SER A 439 4.88 -39.82 -11.00
C SER A 439 5.68 -39.32 -12.22
N PHE A 440 5.45 -38.11 -12.72
CA PHE A 440 6.24 -37.56 -13.83
C PHE A 440 6.68 -36.12 -13.54
N GLY A 441 8.00 -35.91 -13.54
CA GLY A 441 8.65 -34.64 -13.22
C GLY A 441 8.00 -33.44 -13.90
N LEU A 442 7.37 -32.58 -13.10
CA LEU A 442 6.78 -31.32 -13.54
C LEU A 442 7.90 -30.32 -13.90
N LYS A 443 8.07 -30.07 -15.21
CA LYS A 443 8.66 -28.83 -15.71
C LYS A 443 7.62 -27.72 -15.59
N CYS A 444 7.49 -27.16 -14.38
CA CYS A 444 6.65 -25.98 -14.14
C CYS A 444 7.39 -24.75 -14.70
N HIS A 445 6.87 -24.14 -15.76
CA HIS A 445 7.51 -23.00 -16.44
C HIS A 445 7.01 -21.62 -15.97
N THR A 446 6.20 -21.56 -14.91
CA THR A 446 5.63 -20.30 -14.43
C THR A 446 5.78 -20.22 -12.91
N PHE A 447 6.69 -19.37 -12.44
CA PHE A 447 7.05 -19.26 -11.03
C PHE A 447 6.12 -18.33 -10.27
N ILE A 448 5.62 -18.80 -9.13
CA ILE A 448 4.91 -17.98 -8.14
C ILE A 448 5.96 -17.10 -7.44
N GLY A 449 6.03 -15.83 -7.83
CA GLY A 449 6.74 -14.81 -7.06
C GLY A 449 5.86 -14.35 -5.91
N ILE A 450 5.85 -15.05 -4.77
CA ILE A 450 5.27 -14.49 -3.55
C ILE A 450 6.29 -13.50 -2.98
N ASN A 451 6.06 -12.21 -3.17
CA ASN A 451 6.88 -11.15 -2.61
C ASN A 451 6.56 -10.97 -1.12
N MET A 452 7.60 -10.80 -0.29
CA MET A 452 7.43 -10.22 1.04
C MET A 452 7.10 -8.73 0.91
N ALA A 453 5.86 -8.44 0.56
CA ALA A 453 5.33 -7.09 0.56
C ALA A 453 4.35 -6.93 1.74
N LEU A 454 4.25 -5.71 2.22
CA LEU A 454 3.63 -5.36 3.51
C LEU A 454 2.10 -5.30 3.47
N ASP A 455 1.50 -5.72 2.37
CA ASP A 455 0.10 -5.56 2.05
C ASP A 455 -0.70 -6.86 2.12
N CYS A 456 -2.03 -6.71 2.09
CA CYS A 456 -2.91 -7.75 1.60
C CYS A 456 -2.78 -7.90 0.08
N TRP A 457 -2.30 -9.05 -0.38
CA TRP A 457 -2.24 -9.38 -1.81
C TRP A 457 -3.33 -10.34 -2.18
N ILE A 458 -3.88 -10.17 -3.36
CA ILE A 458 -4.86 -11.10 -3.89
C ILE A 458 -4.24 -11.74 -5.12
N TYR A 459 -4.00 -13.05 -5.07
CA TYR A 459 -3.57 -13.80 -6.25
C TYR A 459 -4.80 -14.36 -6.95
N LEU A 460 -5.02 -13.97 -8.21
CA LEU A 460 -6.04 -14.58 -9.04
C LEU A 460 -5.46 -15.74 -9.83
N TYR A 461 -6.21 -16.83 -9.87
CA TYR A 461 -5.87 -18.01 -10.61
C TYR A 461 -6.81 -18.16 -11.82
N VAL A 462 -6.22 -18.13 -13.01
CA VAL A 462 -6.92 -18.31 -14.28
C VAL A 462 -6.50 -19.65 -14.87
N HIS A 463 -7.43 -20.60 -14.98
CA HIS A 463 -7.21 -21.84 -15.70
C HIS A 463 -7.50 -21.62 -17.19
N LEU A 464 -6.48 -21.69 -18.02
CA LEU A 464 -6.64 -21.56 -19.47
C LEU A 464 -6.93 -22.95 -20.03
N VAL A 465 -8.21 -23.24 -20.33
CA VAL A 465 -8.56 -24.45 -21.09
C VAL A 465 -8.00 -24.29 -22.50
N ARG A 466 -7.29 -25.31 -22.99
CA ARG A 466 -6.77 -25.43 -24.37
C ARG A 466 -7.87 -25.07 -25.39
N ASN A 467 -7.94 -23.80 -25.82
CA ASN A 467 -8.24 -23.33 -27.19
C ASN A 467 -8.67 -21.86 -27.34
N ASP A 468 -8.91 -21.06 -26.29
CA ASP A 468 -9.66 -19.80 -26.48
C ASP A 468 -8.85 -18.47 -26.52
N ILE A 469 -7.51 -18.48 -26.41
CA ILE A 469 -6.73 -17.23 -26.50
C ILE A 469 -6.80 -16.59 -27.90
N TRP A 470 -7.06 -17.37 -28.95
CA TRP A 470 -7.06 -16.86 -30.33
C TRP A 470 -8.23 -15.90 -30.63
N GLN A 471 -9.30 -15.87 -29.82
CA GLN A 471 -10.40 -14.93 -30.02
C GLN A 471 -10.24 -13.61 -29.24
N TYR A 472 -9.50 -13.58 -28.13
CA TYR A 472 -9.36 -12.38 -27.29
C TYR A 472 -8.16 -11.50 -27.64
N SER A 473 -7.13 -12.05 -28.30
CA SER A 473 -5.95 -11.27 -28.73
C SER A 473 -6.25 -10.20 -29.79
N ARG A 474 -7.43 -10.25 -30.44
CA ARG A 474 -7.86 -9.23 -31.43
C ARG A 474 -8.53 -8.00 -30.84
N ARG A 475 -8.84 -7.94 -29.53
CA ARG A 475 -9.46 -6.76 -28.90
C ARG A 475 -8.47 -5.81 -28.22
N PHE A 476 -7.20 -6.19 -28.07
CA PHE A 476 -6.13 -5.34 -27.58
C PHE A 476 -5.17 -4.93 -28.72
N THR A 477 -5.71 -4.41 -29.81
CA THR A 477 -4.95 -3.53 -30.71
C THR A 477 -5.29 -2.10 -30.35
N TYR A 478 -4.29 -1.38 -29.84
CA TYR A 478 -4.24 0.06 -29.61
C TYR A 478 -5.19 0.85 -30.52
N SER A 479 -6.17 1.54 -29.93
CA SER A 479 -6.67 2.78 -30.53
C SER A 479 -5.99 3.94 -29.82
N SER A 480 -5.18 4.64 -30.61
CA SER A 480 -4.44 5.90 -30.39
C SER A 480 -5.08 6.93 -29.47
#